data_AF-X0S6Q3-F1
#
_entry.id   AF-X0S6Q3-F1
#
_cell.length_a   1.000
_cell.length_b   1.000
_cell.length_c   1.000
_cell.angle_alpha   90.00
_cell.angle_beta   90.00
_cell.angle_gamma   90.00
#
_symmetry.space_group_name_H-M   'P 1'
#
loop_
_entity.id
_entity.type
_entity.pdbx_description
1 polymer ?
#
loop_
_entity_poly.entity_id
_entity_poly.type
_entity_poly.pdbx_seq_one_letter_code
_entity_poly.pdbx_strand_id
1 'polypeptide(L)'
;MHNKHNQIKNYSKIPELCPIPNLLDIQKISFVSFLQRFVPPDERKKQGLQEVFINIFPIQDFTGNLILDFVSYSLGECKDSAYGCWEKGGTYSTPLEVKINLISKKTGEIKEQDVFMGELPLMTENGGFVINGAERVIVNQLIRSPGIYFDEEKNENSKSLYKFKIIPNRGSWLEFGFDSSDMIYVRIDKKRKIPATTLLRALGYENNEEIVELFDYEEIVKTTLEKDNTTNEKEALIEIFRRLRPSEPPTERNTRQLIYRLLLDPKRYDLAKVGRYKINRKLNFGDRILGKIVAADIVDPGNNKIIVKAEERINQKIFSAIINSGIEKVKVL
;
A
#
# COMPACT_ATOMS: atom_id res chain seq x y z
N MET A 1 38.75 2.90 -15.08
CA MET A 1 38.87 4.32 -15.46
C MET A 1 40.19 4.55 -16.19
N HIS A 2 40.16 4.76 -17.51
CA HIS A 2 41.37 5.08 -18.28
C HIS A 2 41.59 6.59 -18.25
N ASN A 3 42.48 7.04 -17.38
CA ASN A 3 42.91 8.44 -17.35
C ASN A 3 43.95 8.63 -18.45
N LYS A 4 43.65 9.44 -19.49
CA LYS A 4 44.56 9.64 -20.64
C LYS A 4 45.91 10.25 -20.25
N HIS A 5 45.99 10.86 -19.07
CA HIS A 5 47.17 11.63 -18.64
C HIS A 5 48.12 10.88 -17.72
N ASN A 6 47.65 9.86 -16.99
CA ASN A 6 48.47 9.12 -16.01
C ASN A 6 48.28 7.61 -16.18
N GLN A 7 49.37 6.91 -16.49
CA GLN A 7 49.40 5.44 -16.49
C GLN A 7 49.52 4.92 -15.05
N ILE A 8 48.43 4.35 -14.53
CA ILE A 8 48.40 3.72 -13.21
C ILE A 8 48.68 2.22 -13.41
N LYS A 9 49.73 1.70 -12.77
CA LYS A 9 50.00 0.25 -12.75
C LYS A 9 48.93 -0.44 -11.89
N ASN A 10 48.10 -1.27 -12.52
CA ASN A 10 47.09 -2.07 -11.86
C ASN A 10 47.65 -3.47 -11.53
N TYR A 11 47.66 -3.85 -10.26
CA TYR A 11 48.14 -5.17 -9.79
C TYR A 11 46.99 -6.16 -9.50
N SER A 12 45.75 -5.83 -9.85
CA SER A 12 44.60 -6.70 -9.64
C SER A 12 44.73 -8.00 -10.43
N LYS A 13 44.60 -9.12 -9.72
CA LYS A 13 44.64 -10.48 -10.29
C LYS A 13 43.27 -10.97 -10.79
N ILE A 14 42.20 -10.28 -10.40
CA ILE A 14 40.81 -10.61 -10.74
C ILE A 14 40.38 -9.70 -11.91
N PRO A 15 39.83 -10.24 -13.01
CA PRO A 15 39.35 -9.44 -14.12
C PRO A 15 38.11 -8.62 -13.74
N GLU A 16 38.00 -7.41 -14.30
CA GLU A 16 36.79 -6.58 -14.17
C GLU A 16 35.68 -7.18 -15.06
N LEU A 17 34.69 -7.83 -14.43
CA LEU A 17 33.59 -8.51 -15.13
C LEU A 17 32.50 -7.54 -15.63
N CYS A 18 32.34 -6.40 -14.95
CA CYS A 18 31.35 -5.39 -15.26
C CYS A 18 31.91 -4.02 -14.92
N PRO A 19 31.77 -3.01 -15.81
CA PRO A 19 32.23 -1.67 -15.52
C PRO A 19 31.45 -1.04 -14.36
N ILE A 20 32.11 -0.13 -13.64
CA ILE A 20 31.46 0.68 -12.61
C ILE A 20 30.30 1.47 -13.25
N PRO A 21 29.05 1.33 -12.76
CA PRO A 21 27.91 2.10 -13.27
C PRO A 21 28.05 3.58 -12.91
N ASN A 22 27.22 4.43 -13.52
CA ASN A 22 27.22 5.84 -13.15
C ASN A 22 26.61 5.99 -11.74
N LEU A 23 27.41 6.53 -10.82
CA LEU A 23 27.06 6.64 -9.40
C LEU A 23 25.92 7.63 -9.14
N LEU A 24 25.59 8.49 -10.11
CA LEU A 24 24.47 9.43 -10.04
C LEU A 24 23.16 8.84 -10.59
N ASP A 25 23.19 7.63 -11.16
CA ASP A 25 22.03 7.02 -11.82
C ASP A 25 20.85 6.85 -10.88
N ILE A 26 21.09 6.58 -9.59
CA ILE A 26 20.02 6.46 -8.59
C ILE A 26 19.15 7.73 -8.54
N GLN A 27 19.77 8.91 -8.62
CA GLN A 27 19.07 10.20 -8.62
C GLN A 27 18.45 10.47 -9.99
N LYS A 28 19.26 10.36 -11.05
CA LYS A 28 18.86 10.71 -12.42
C LYS A 28 17.73 9.82 -12.95
N ILE A 29 17.89 8.50 -12.86
CA ILE A 29 16.91 7.54 -13.37
C ILE A 29 15.58 7.70 -12.62
N SER A 30 15.62 7.92 -11.31
CA SER A 30 14.43 8.16 -10.49
C SER A 30 13.67 9.41 -10.96
N PHE A 31 14.37 10.52 -11.15
CA PHE A 31 13.75 11.78 -11.56
C PHE A 31 13.23 11.75 -13.00
N VAL A 32 13.97 11.13 -13.94
CA VAL A 32 13.51 10.92 -15.32
C VAL A 32 12.27 10.02 -15.34
N SER A 33 12.25 8.95 -14.55
CA SER A 33 11.10 8.05 -14.43
C SER A 33 9.88 8.74 -13.82
N PHE A 34 10.09 9.68 -12.90
CA PHE A 34 9.05 10.49 -12.28
C PHE A 34 8.43 11.49 -13.28
N LEU A 35 9.26 12.25 -14.00
CA LEU A 35 8.81 13.32 -14.89
C LEU A 35 8.31 12.84 -16.25
N GLN A 36 8.90 11.77 -16.82
CA GLN A 36 8.64 11.31 -18.19
C GLN A 36 8.61 12.45 -19.24
N ARG A 37 9.47 13.47 -19.05
CA ARG A 37 9.41 14.76 -19.75
C ARG A 37 9.42 14.65 -21.27
N PHE A 38 10.23 13.73 -21.79
CA PHE A 38 10.43 13.54 -23.23
C PHE A 38 9.66 12.35 -23.80
N VAL A 39 8.70 11.81 -23.03
CA VAL A 39 7.84 10.71 -23.47
C VAL A 39 6.50 11.29 -23.95
N PRO A 40 6.07 10.98 -25.19
CA PRO A 40 4.76 11.39 -25.70
C PRO A 40 3.63 10.94 -24.76
N PRO A 41 2.55 11.72 -24.59
CA PRO A 41 1.47 11.41 -23.65
C PRO A 41 0.92 9.98 -23.75
N ASP A 42 0.76 9.46 -24.97
CA ASP A 42 0.19 8.13 -25.24
C ASP A 42 1.13 6.98 -24.86
N GLU A 43 2.44 7.23 -24.82
CA GLU A 43 3.46 6.23 -24.49
C GLU A 43 3.90 6.30 -23.02
N ARG A 44 3.37 7.26 -22.24
CA ARG A 44 3.74 7.40 -20.83
C ARG A 44 3.28 6.20 -20.01
N LYS A 45 4.21 5.65 -19.25
CA LYS A 45 3.89 4.61 -18.26
C LYS A 45 3.07 5.24 -17.14
N LYS A 46 2.16 4.47 -16.55
CA LYS A 46 1.39 4.85 -15.35
C LYS A 46 2.32 4.82 -14.11
N GLN A 47 3.21 5.80 -14.03
CA GLN A 47 4.18 6.01 -12.95
C GLN A 47 4.47 7.52 -12.79
N GLY A 48 4.99 7.92 -11.63
CA GLY A 48 5.44 9.30 -11.40
C GLY A 48 4.29 10.32 -11.50
N LEU A 49 4.52 11.44 -12.19
CA LEU A 49 3.50 12.48 -12.40
C LEU A 49 2.24 11.94 -13.10
N GLN A 50 2.39 11.05 -14.07
CA GLN A 50 1.27 10.46 -14.81
C GLN A 50 0.35 9.66 -13.87
N GLU A 51 0.94 8.85 -12.98
CA GLU A 51 0.18 8.07 -12.00
C GLU A 51 -0.55 8.97 -10.99
N VAL A 52 0.09 10.06 -10.56
CA VAL A 52 -0.52 11.02 -9.64
C VAL A 52 -1.77 11.66 -10.25
N PHE A 53 -1.70 12.13 -11.49
CA PHE A 53 -2.87 12.71 -12.16
C PHE A 53 -3.98 11.69 -12.38
N ILE A 54 -3.66 10.49 -12.86
CA ILE A 54 -4.66 9.41 -13.05
C ILE A 54 -5.33 9.02 -11.73
N ASN A 55 -4.62 9.07 -10.60
CA ASN A 55 -5.17 8.68 -9.30
C ASN A 55 -6.07 9.77 -8.67
N ILE A 56 -5.84 11.05 -9.01
CA ILE A 56 -6.60 12.17 -8.48
C ILE A 56 -7.88 12.38 -9.29
N PHE A 57 -7.77 12.30 -10.62
CA PHE A 57 -8.88 12.50 -11.55
C PHE A 57 -9.65 11.19 -11.78
N PRO A 58 -10.97 11.24 -12.05
CA PRO A 58 -11.78 12.45 -12.20
C PRO A 58 -12.17 13.07 -10.84
N ILE A 59 -12.24 14.41 -10.83
CA ILE A 59 -12.75 15.20 -9.71
C ILE A 59 -14.19 15.58 -10.04
N GLN A 60 -15.10 15.38 -9.09
CA GLN A 60 -16.51 15.70 -9.25
C GLN A 60 -16.91 16.75 -8.21
N ASP A 61 -17.79 17.66 -8.61
CA ASP A 61 -18.41 18.59 -7.68
C ASP A 61 -19.38 17.86 -6.73
N PHE A 62 -19.82 18.54 -5.66
CA PHE A 62 -20.73 17.97 -4.67
C PHE A 62 -22.06 17.48 -5.28
N THR A 63 -22.53 18.13 -6.36
CA THR A 63 -23.78 17.76 -7.01
C THR A 63 -23.60 16.71 -8.12
N GLY A 64 -22.36 16.36 -8.46
CA GLY A 64 -22.01 15.42 -9.53
C GLY A 64 -22.33 15.89 -10.95
N ASN A 65 -22.63 17.18 -11.12
CA ASN A 65 -22.99 17.82 -12.38
C ASN A 65 -21.76 18.25 -13.20
N LEU A 66 -20.67 18.61 -12.53
CA LEU A 66 -19.42 19.02 -13.17
C LEU A 66 -18.35 17.98 -12.87
N ILE A 67 -17.72 17.47 -13.93
CA ILE A 67 -16.59 16.55 -13.84
C ILE A 67 -15.38 17.22 -14.46
N LEU A 68 -14.28 17.27 -13.71
CA LEU A 68 -12.96 17.57 -14.25
C LEU A 68 -12.25 16.25 -14.52
N ASP A 69 -11.77 16.09 -15.75
CA ASP A 69 -11.02 14.92 -16.19
C ASP A 69 -9.63 15.33 -16.70
N PHE A 70 -8.66 14.43 -16.52
CA PHE A 70 -7.27 14.68 -16.88
C PHE A 70 -6.98 14.10 -18.26
N VAL A 71 -6.40 14.92 -19.15
CA VAL A 71 -5.99 14.50 -20.50
C VAL A 71 -4.48 14.24 -20.54
N SER A 72 -3.68 15.26 -20.25
CA SER A 72 -2.23 15.18 -20.34
C SER A 72 -1.56 16.31 -19.54
N TYR A 73 -0.24 16.22 -19.36
CA TYR A 73 0.57 17.34 -18.87
C TYR A 73 1.73 17.64 -19.82
N SER A 74 2.10 18.91 -19.87
CA SER A 74 3.27 19.44 -20.57
C SER A 74 4.20 20.12 -19.57
N LEU A 75 5.50 19.98 -19.81
CA LEU A 75 6.54 20.71 -19.09
C LEU A 75 7.15 21.68 -20.11
N GLY A 76 7.08 22.98 -19.84
CA GLY A 76 7.61 23.99 -20.73
C GLY A 76 9.14 24.07 -20.72
N GLU A 77 9.63 25.24 -21.09
CA GLU A 77 11.06 25.55 -21.08
C GLU A 77 11.50 26.25 -19.80
N CYS A 78 12.76 26.05 -19.44
CA CYS A 78 13.35 26.73 -18.30
C CYS A 78 13.59 28.20 -18.63
N LYS A 79 13.34 29.09 -17.65
CA LYS A 79 13.60 30.53 -17.82
C LYS A 79 15.08 30.85 -18.00
N ASP A 80 15.97 30.07 -17.40
CA ASP A 80 17.42 30.22 -17.48
C ASP A 80 18.10 28.85 -17.30
N SER A 81 19.40 28.80 -17.59
CA SER A 81 20.29 27.70 -17.25
C SER A 81 20.43 27.53 -15.73
N ALA A 82 20.82 26.33 -15.27
CA ALA A 82 21.08 26.09 -13.86
C ALA A 82 22.15 27.04 -13.27
N TYR A 83 23.18 27.36 -14.06
CA TYR A 83 24.23 28.31 -13.67
C TYR A 83 23.69 29.75 -13.56
N GLY A 84 22.89 30.19 -14.54
CA GLY A 84 22.26 31.51 -14.50
C GLY A 84 21.31 31.67 -13.30
N CYS A 85 20.54 30.62 -12.97
CA CYS A 85 19.72 30.59 -11.75
C CYS A 85 20.57 30.65 -10.47
N TRP A 86 21.72 29.97 -10.44
CA TRP A 86 22.63 30.00 -9.30
C TRP A 86 23.20 31.41 -9.08
N GLU A 87 23.72 32.04 -10.14
CA GLU A 87 24.32 33.38 -10.09
C GLU A 87 23.30 34.47 -9.69
N LYS A 88 22.07 34.39 -10.25
CA LYS A 88 21.01 35.40 -10.02
C LYS A 88 20.20 35.16 -8.75
N GLY A 89 20.48 34.12 -7.97
CA GLY A 89 19.67 33.78 -6.79
C GLY A 89 18.30 33.16 -7.10
N GLY A 90 18.08 32.66 -8.32
CA GLY A 90 16.83 32.08 -8.78
C GLY A 90 16.69 30.57 -8.54
N THR A 91 15.54 30.00 -8.92
CA THR A 91 15.28 28.56 -8.86
C THR A 91 15.24 27.96 -10.26
N TYR A 92 16.05 26.93 -10.52
CA TYR A 92 16.05 26.22 -11.80
C TYR A 92 14.79 25.34 -11.89
N SER A 93 13.81 25.82 -12.67
CA SER A 93 12.46 25.25 -12.74
C SER A 93 11.86 25.36 -14.13
N THR A 94 10.79 24.62 -14.35
CA THR A 94 9.99 24.62 -15.58
C THR A 94 8.51 24.81 -15.25
N PRO A 95 7.73 25.51 -16.08
CA PRO A 95 6.29 25.58 -15.90
C PRO A 95 5.67 24.21 -16.18
N LEU A 96 4.78 23.77 -15.29
CA LEU A 96 3.95 22.58 -15.44
C LEU A 96 2.54 23.03 -15.83
N GLU A 97 2.11 22.59 -17.00
CA GLU A 97 0.76 22.83 -17.52
C GLU A 97 0.03 21.49 -17.66
N VAL A 98 -1.26 21.49 -17.35
CA VAL A 98 -2.10 20.30 -17.39
C VAL A 98 -3.32 20.60 -18.22
N LYS A 99 -3.52 19.76 -19.24
CA LYS A 99 -4.71 19.77 -20.08
C LYS A 99 -5.82 18.99 -19.38
N ILE A 100 -6.92 19.66 -19.09
CA ILE A 100 -8.09 19.09 -18.42
C ILE A 100 -9.36 19.31 -19.23
N ASN A 101 -10.30 18.38 -19.11
CA ASN A 101 -11.64 18.48 -19.68
C ASN A 101 -12.64 18.79 -18.57
N LEU A 102 -13.35 19.90 -18.70
CA LEU A 102 -14.53 20.20 -17.89
C LEU A 102 -15.78 19.68 -18.62
N ILE A 103 -16.39 18.66 -18.03
CA ILE A 103 -17.59 17.99 -18.55
C ILE A 103 -18.79 18.44 -17.71
N SER A 104 -19.74 19.12 -18.34
CA SER A 104 -21.03 19.46 -17.73
C SER A 104 -22.08 18.41 -18.09
N LYS A 105 -22.51 17.60 -17.11
CA LYS A 105 -23.54 16.56 -17.36
C LYS A 105 -24.90 17.14 -17.76
N LYS A 106 -25.20 18.39 -17.38
CA LYS A 106 -26.48 19.04 -17.71
C LYS A 106 -26.57 19.46 -19.17
N THR A 107 -25.47 19.94 -19.74
CA THR A 107 -25.43 20.47 -21.10
C THR A 107 -24.76 19.53 -22.09
N GLY A 108 -24.02 18.52 -21.60
CA GLY A 108 -23.18 17.65 -22.44
C GLY A 108 -21.94 18.37 -23.00
N GLU A 109 -21.69 19.62 -22.61
CA GLU A 109 -20.55 20.39 -23.08
C GLU A 109 -19.25 19.86 -22.46
N ILE A 110 -18.25 19.68 -23.32
CA ILE A 110 -16.87 19.39 -22.94
C ILE A 110 -16.04 20.61 -23.30
N LYS A 111 -15.46 21.26 -22.30
CA LYS A 111 -14.52 22.36 -22.48
C LYS A 111 -13.13 21.90 -22.10
N GLU A 112 -12.25 21.82 -23.10
CA GLU A 112 -10.83 21.54 -22.91
C GLU A 112 -10.12 22.84 -22.54
N GLN A 113 -9.28 22.79 -21.51
CA GLN A 113 -8.48 23.93 -21.07
C GLN A 113 -7.11 23.48 -20.57
N ASP A 114 -6.08 24.22 -20.97
CA ASP A 114 -4.74 24.10 -20.40
C ASP A 114 -4.64 24.97 -19.14
N VAL A 115 -4.32 24.34 -18.02
CA VAL A 115 -4.23 24.98 -16.69
C VAL A 115 -2.79 24.96 -16.22
N PHE A 116 -2.27 26.14 -15.91
CA PHE A 116 -0.97 26.28 -15.26
C PHE A 116 -1.03 25.79 -13.80
N MET A 117 -0.29 24.75 -13.49
CA MET A 117 -0.25 24.15 -12.15
C MET A 117 0.82 24.75 -11.25
N GLY A 118 1.86 25.34 -11.82
CA GLY A 118 2.98 25.93 -11.10
C GLY A 118 4.34 25.64 -11.72
N GLU A 119 5.39 26.13 -11.07
CA GLU A 119 6.77 25.89 -11.44
C GLU A 119 7.29 24.62 -10.76
N LEU A 120 7.88 23.70 -11.53
CA LEU A 120 8.47 22.47 -11.03
C LEU A 120 10.00 22.56 -11.08
N PRO A 121 10.71 22.46 -9.94
CA PRO A 121 12.17 22.43 -9.94
C PRO A 121 12.71 21.25 -10.75
N LEU A 122 13.75 21.50 -11.54
CA LEU A 122 14.40 20.48 -12.36
C LEU A 122 15.75 20.07 -11.79
N MET A 123 16.08 18.79 -11.99
CA MET A 123 17.37 18.25 -11.63
C MET A 123 18.42 18.68 -12.65
N THR A 124 19.57 19.13 -12.17
CA THR A 124 20.74 19.48 -12.98
C THR A 124 21.45 18.22 -13.47
N GLU A 125 22.38 18.38 -14.41
CA GLU A 125 23.21 17.27 -14.90
C GLU A 125 24.06 16.61 -13.80
N ASN A 126 24.29 17.29 -12.68
CA ASN A 126 25.03 16.74 -11.54
C ASN A 126 24.15 15.96 -10.56
N GLY A 127 22.84 15.86 -10.80
CA GLY A 127 21.89 15.19 -9.90
C GLY A 127 21.43 16.04 -8.71
N GLY A 128 21.72 17.34 -8.73
CA GLY A 128 21.27 18.31 -7.73
C GLY A 128 20.13 19.20 -8.24
N PHE A 129 19.70 20.14 -7.42
CA PHE A 129 18.68 21.15 -7.71
C PHE A 129 19.20 22.53 -7.32
N VAL A 130 18.88 23.55 -8.11
CA VAL A 130 19.18 24.95 -7.74
C VAL A 130 17.90 25.58 -7.23
N ILE A 131 17.83 25.87 -5.93
CA ILE A 131 16.68 26.47 -5.25
C ILE A 131 17.12 27.78 -4.60
N ASN A 132 16.59 28.90 -5.07
CA ASN A 132 16.92 30.25 -4.60
C ASN A 132 18.43 30.53 -4.58
N GLY A 133 19.12 30.21 -5.67
CA GLY A 133 20.58 30.38 -5.81
C GLY A 133 21.43 29.34 -5.08
N ALA A 134 20.83 28.40 -4.35
CA ALA A 134 21.56 27.39 -3.59
C ALA A 134 21.42 26.01 -4.23
N GLU A 135 22.55 25.32 -4.38
CA GLU A 135 22.55 23.91 -4.76
C GLU A 135 22.05 23.03 -3.61
N ARG A 136 21.16 22.10 -3.93
CA ARG A 136 20.54 21.17 -2.99
C ARG A 136 20.54 19.77 -3.59
N VAL A 137 20.63 18.77 -2.74
CA VAL A 137 20.51 17.36 -3.14
C VAL A 137 19.39 16.73 -2.32
N ILE A 138 18.53 15.97 -3.00
CA ILE A 138 17.49 15.18 -2.34
C ILE A 138 18.10 13.85 -1.93
N VAL A 139 18.16 13.58 -0.63
CA VAL A 139 18.75 12.36 -0.09
C VAL A 139 17.71 11.25 -0.07
N ASN A 140 18.12 10.04 -0.45
CA ASN A 140 17.26 8.86 -0.37
C ASN A 140 16.94 8.51 1.08
N GLN A 141 15.65 8.33 1.37
CA GLN A 141 15.19 7.90 2.68
C GLN A 141 14.93 6.39 2.68
N LEU A 142 15.44 5.69 3.69
CA LEU A 142 15.08 4.30 3.95
C LEU A 142 13.86 4.25 4.88
N ILE A 143 12.73 3.83 4.34
CA ILE A 143 11.49 3.63 5.08
C ILE A 143 11.10 2.14 5.08
N ARG A 144 10.32 1.73 6.09
CA ARG A 144 9.72 0.39 6.08
C ARG A 144 8.75 0.29 4.92
N SER A 145 8.85 -0.79 4.15
CA SER A 145 7.92 -1.03 3.05
C SER A 145 6.51 -1.32 3.58
N PRO A 146 5.45 -0.93 2.86
CA PRO A 146 4.09 -1.35 3.18
C PRO A 146 3.96 -2.87 3.23
N GLY A 147 3.08 -3.38 4.08
CA GLY A 147 2.79 -4.81 4.19
C GLY A 147 2.43 -5.27 5.59
N ILE A 148 2.42 -6.60 5.77
CA ILE A 148 2.14 -7.24 7.06
C ILE A 148 3.44 -7.70 7.74
N TYR A 149 3.57 -7.39 9.02
CA TYR A 149 4.73 -7.73 9.86
C TYR A 149 4.27 -8.48 11.10
N PHE A 150 4.95 -9.56 11.42
CA PHE A 150 4.73 -10.33 12.64
C PHE A 150 5.91 -10.11 13.57
N ASP A 151 5.64 -10.02 14.87
CA ASP A 151 6.63 -9.75 15.89
C ASP A 151 6.25 -10.50 17.17
N GLU A 152 7.25 -10.79 17.99
CA GLU A 152 7.14 -11.58 19.21
C GLU A 152 7.73 -10.77 20.36
N GLU A 153 6.92 -10.41 21.34
CA GLU A 153 7.36 -9.76 22.57
C GLU A 153 7.38 -10.79 23.70
N LYS A 154 8.55 -10.99 24.32
CA LYS A 154 8.68 -11.84 25.50
C LYS A 154 8.37 -11.01 26.74
N ASN A 155 7.34 -11.39 27.48
CA ASN A 155 7.09 -10.82 28.81
C ASN A 155 8.05 -11.40 29.84
N GLU A 156 8.20 -10.70 30.97
CA GLU A 156 9.01 -11.14 32.12
C GLU A 156 8.61 -12.53 32.63
N ASN A 157 7.34 -12.94 32.43
CA ASN A 157 6.81 -14.26 32.81
C ASN A 157 7.05 -15.38 31.77
N SER A 158 8.00 -15.24 30.85
CA SER A 158 8.36 -16.23 29.81
C SER A 158 7.26 -16.62 28.81
N LYS A 159 6.06 -16.02 28.87
CA LYS A 159 5.02 -16.15 27.85
C LYS A 159 5.30 -15.17 26.70
N SER A 160 5.50 -15.72 25.50
CA SER A 160 5.61 -14.93 24.27
C SER A 160 4.25 -14.39 23.86
N LEU A 161 4.13 -13.06 23.72
CA LEU A 161 2.99 -12.38 23.14
C LEU A 161 3.29 -12.09 21.68
N TYR A 162 2.48 -12.67 20.79
CA TYR A 162 2.57 -12.40 19.37
C TYR A 162 1.79 -11.12 19.03
N LYS A 163 2.31 -10.35 18.08
CA LYS A 163 1.63 -9.20 17.52
C LYS A 163 1.87 -9.15 16.02
N PHE A 164 0.94 -8.57 15.29
CA PHE A 164 1.15 -8.28 13.88
C PHE A 164 0.61 -6.92 13.51
N LYS A 165 1.24 -6.30 12.52
CA LYS A 165 0.90 -4.95 12.06
C LYS A 165 0.72 -4.95 10.56
N ILE A 166 -0.34 -4.29 10.10
CA ILE A 166 -0.59 -4.00 8.70
C ILE A 166 -0.26 -2.52 8.49
N ILE A 167 0.79 -2.27 7.71
CA ILE A 167 1.31 -0.94 7.41
C ILE A 167 0.94 -0.61 5.96
N PRO A 168 0.01 0.34 5.73
CA PRO A 168 -0.30 0.80 4.38
C PRO A 168 0.78 1.76 3.85
N ASN A 169 0.77 1.95 2.53
CA ASN A 169 1.52 3.03 1.87
C ASN A 169 0.90 4.39 2.22
N ARG A 170 -0.44 4.45 2.22
CA ARG A 170 -1.24 5.60 2.64
C ARG A 170 -2.49 5.09 3.35
N GLY A 171 -2.81 5.66 4.51
CA GLY A 171 -4.00 5.29 5.27
C GLY A 171 -3.68 4.82 6.69
N SER A 172 -4.67 4.21 7.34
CA SER A 172 -4.61 3.90 8.76
C SER A 172 -3.86 2.59 9.06
N TRP A 173 -3.10 2.59 10.15
CA TRP A 173 -2.37 1.40 10.58
C TRP A 173 -3.29 0.49 11.40
N LEU A 174 -3.22 -0.82 11.15
CA LEU A 174 -3.87 -1.82 11.99
C LEU A 174 -2.82 -2.61 12.74
N GLU A 175 -2.92 -2.64 14.07
CA GLU A 175 -2.03 -3.43 14.92
C GLU A 175 -2.87 -4.40 15.74
N PHE A 176 -2.60 -5.69 15.59
CA PHE A 176 -3.22 -6.76 16.33
C PHE A 176 -2.23 -7.37 17.32
N GLY A 177 -2.74 -7.91 18.41
CA GLY A 177 -1.93 -8.67 19.34
C GLY A 177 -2.76 -9.32 20.43
N PHE A 178 -2.08 -10.02 21.32
CA PHE A 178 -2.68 -10.66 22.49
C PHE A 178 -2.42 -9.82 23.74
N ASP A 179 -3.43 -9.70 24.60
CA ASP A 179 -3.23 -9.15 25.94
C ASP A 179 -2.80 -10.22 26.94
N SER A 180 -2.44 -9.83 28.17
CA SER A 180 -2.08 -10.77 29.25
C SER A 180 -3.19 -11.76 29.60
N SER A 181 -4.45 -11.41 29.27
CA SER A 181 -5.63 -12.25 29.48
C SER A 181 -6.09 -12.98 28.21
N ASP A 182 -5.18 -13.23 27.27
CA ASP A 182 -5.39 -13.97 26.01
C ASP A 182 -6.50 -13.43 25.10
N MET A 183 -6.88 -12.16 25.29
CA MET A 183 -7.82 -11.46 24.41
C MET A 183 -7.09 -10.95 23.15
N ILE A 184 -7.63 -11.22 21.97
CA ILE A 184 -7.15 -10.61 20.73
C ILE A 184 -7.65 -9.17 20.67
N TYR A 185 -6.73 -8.22 20.66
CA TYR A 185 -7.06 -6.82 20.45
C TYR A 185 -6.66 -6.35 19.05
N VAL A 186 -7.32 -5.29 18.59
CA VAL A 186 -6.87 -4.46 17.48
C VAL A 186 -6.72 -3.01 17.94
N ARG A 187 -5.72 -2.31 17.38
CA ARG A 187 -5.52 -0.87 17.49
C ARG A 187 -5.51 -0.27 16.09
N ILE A 188 -6.30 0.76 15.89
CA ILE A 188 -6.35 1.55 14.66
C ILE A 188 -5.60 2.86 14.92
N ASP A 189 -4.60 3.21 14.09
CA ASP A 189 -3.80 4.44 14.22
C ASP A 189 -3.22 4.71 15.62
N LYS A 190 -2.73 3.65 16.26
CA LYS A 190 -2.15 3.70 17.63
C LYS A 190 -3.13 4.24 18.69
N LYS A 191 -4.43 4.18 18.44
CA LYS A 191 -5.47 4.48 19.43
C LYS A 191 -5.62 3.34 20.44
N ARG A 192 -6.59 3.49 21.36
CA ARG A 192 -6.85 2.52 22.43
C ARG A 192 -7.18 1.13 21.85
N LYS A 193 -6.80 0.09 22.60
CA LYS A 193 -7.15 -1.31 22.27
C LYS A 193 -8.68 -1.46 22.23
N ILE A 194 -9.17 -2.18 21.23
CA ILE A 194 -10.53 -2.72 21.15
C ILE A 194 -10.45 -4.22 20.88
N PRO A 195 -11.43 -5.03 21.29
CA PRO A 195 -11.50 -6.43 20.90
C PRO A 195 -11.49 -6.59 19.37
N ALA A 196 -10.78 -7.57 18.85
CA ALA A 196 -10.71 -7.81 17.41
C ALA A 196 -12.07 -8.23 16.81
N THR A 197 -12.93 -8.85 17.62
CA THR A 197 -14.31 -9.23 17.25
C THR A 197 -15.18 -8.01 16.98
N THR A 198 -14.97 -6.89 17.67
CA THR A 198 -15.65 -5.62 17.38
C THR A 198 -15.35 -5.15 15.95
N LEU A 199 -14.12 -5.36 15.46
CA LEU A 199 -13.79 -5.05 14.07
C LEU A 199 -14.46 -6.02 13.09
N LEU A 200 -14.55 -7.32 13.43
CA LEU A 200 -15.24 -8.30 12.59
C LEU A 200 -16.73 -7.98 12.44
N ARG A 201 -17.40 -7.59 13.52
CA ARG A 201 -18.80 -7.10 13.48
C ARG A 201 -18.95 -5.88 12.60
N ALA A 202 -18.03 -4.91 12.72
CA ALA A 202 -18.03 -3.72 11.86
C ALA A 202 -17.78 -4.02 10.37
N LEU A 203 -17.28 -5.22 10.04
CA LEU A 203 -17.09 -5.70 8.66
C LEU A 203 -18.24 -6.58 8.16
N GLY A 204 -19.23 -6.89 9.00
CA GLY A 204 -20.46 -7.60 8.62
C GLY A 204 -20.70 -8.95 9.31
N TYR A 205 -19.77 -9.43 10.15
CA TYR A 205 -19.99 -10.67 10.92
C TYR A 205 -20.70 -10.36 12.24
N GLU A 206 -22.04 -10.29 12.22
CA GLU A 206 -22.81 -9.85 13.38
C GLU A 206 -22.97 -10.93 14.44
N ASN A 207 -23.13 -12.20 14.05
CA ASN A 207 -23.50 -13.27 14.98
C ASN A 207 -22.27 -13.85 15.68
N ASN A 208 -22.37 -14.08 17.00
CA ASN A 208 -21.29 -14.72 17.76
C ASN A 208 -20.97 -16.11 17.20
N GLU A 209 -22.01 -16.89 16.87
CA GLU A 209 -21.85 -18.25 16.34
C GLU A 209 -21.09 -18.24 15.02
N GLU A 210 -21.43 -17.31 14.12
CA GLU A 210 -20.75 -17.12 12.83
C GLU A 210 -19.28 -16.75 13.00
N ILE A 211 -18.97 -15.83 13.94
CA ILE A 211 -17.59 -15.48 14.26
C ILE A 211 -16.82 -16.69 14.79
N VAL A 212 -17.41 -17.48 15.69
CA VAL A 212 -16.76 -18.65 16.28
C VAL A 212 -16.55 -19.75 15.23
N GLU A 213 -17.53 -19.98 14.36
CA GLU A 213 -17.46 -20.93 13.26
C GLU A 213 -16.35 -20.57 12.25
N LEU A 214 -16.20 -19.27 11.93
CA LEU A 214 -15.16 -18.78 11.02
C LEU A 214 -13.76 -19.21 11.46
N PHE A 215 -13.53 -19.27 12.76
CA PHE A 215 -12.26 -19.67 13.38
C PHE A 215 -12.31 -21.08 13.98
N ASP A 216 -13.17 -21.97 13.47
CA ASP A 216 -13.22 -23.38 13.86
C ASP A 216 -13.35 -23.62 15.39
N TYR A 217 -14.10 -22.76 16.08
CA TYR A 217 -14.41 -22.86 17.51
C TYR A 217 -13.23 -22.69 18.49
N GLU A 218 -12.14 -22.06 18.04
CA GLU A 218 -10.96 -21.75 18.85
C GLU A 218 -11.31 -20.99 20.15
N GLU A 219 -10.76 -21.46 21.29
CA GLU A 219 -11.07 -20.94 22.62
C GLU A 219 -10.73 -19.46 22.77
N ILE A 220 -9.61 -19.03 22.16
CA ILE A 220 -9.13 -17.65 22.18
C ILE A 220 -10.16 -16.67 21.58
N VAL A 221 -10.90 -17.11 20.57
CA VAL A 221 -11.96 -16.29 19.94
C VAL A 221 -13.15 -16.16 20.88
N LYS A 222 -13.52 -17.24 21.60
CA LYS A 222 -14.57 -17.22 22.62
C LYS A 222 -14.19 -16.27 23.77
N THR A 223 -12.97 -16.36 24.29
CA THR A 223 -12.46 -15.42 25.32
C THR A 223 -12.44 -13.97 24.84
N THR A 224 -12.23 -13.75 23.54
CA THR A 224 -12.28 -12.40 22.96
C THR A 224 -13.71 -11.89 22.85
N LEU A 225 -14.66 -12.73 22.44
CA LEU A 225 -16.09 -12.41 22.39
C LEU A 225 -16.68 -12.12 23.76
N GLU A 226 -16.27 -12.84 24.80
CA GLU A 226 -16.71 -12.58 26.19
C GLU A 226 -16.33 -11.17 26.67
N LYS A 227 -15.28 -10.59 26.10
CA LYS A 227 -14.78 -9.24 26.41
C LYS A 227 -15.27 -8.18 25.42
N ASP A 228 -16.02 -8.59 24.41
CA ASP A 228 -16.62 -7.71 23.43
C ASP A 228 -17.99 -7.23 23.93
N ASN A 229 -18.06 -5.95 24.25
CA ASN A 229 -19.30 -5.34 24.75
C ASN A 229 -20.32 -5.06 23.64
N THR A 230 -19.99 -5.36 22.37
CA THR A 230 -20.85 -5.08 21.22
C THR A 230 -21.55 -6.34 20.73
N THR A 231 -22.82 -6.19 20.31
CA THR A 231 -23.66 -7.33 19.91
C THR A 231 -24.06 -7.34 18.44
N ASN A 232 -23.96 -6.20 17.75
CA ASN A 232 -24.38 -6.01 16.36
C ASN A 232 -23.43 -5.06 15.59
N GLU A 233 -23.56 -4.97 14.25
CA GLU A 233 -22.71 -4.10 13.40
C GLU A 233 -22.78 -2.65 13.88
N LYS A 234 -23.98 -2.16 14.19
CA LYS A 234 -24.20 -0.75 14.57
C LYS A 234 -23.47 -0.36 15.85
N GLU A 235 -23.54 -1.18 16.89
CA GLU A 235 -22.83 -0.97 18.15
C GLU A 235 -21.31 -1.02 17.94
N ALA A 236 -20.83 -1.97 17.14
CA ALA A 236 -19.43 -2.09 16.79
C ALA A 236 -18.90 -0.84 16.04
N LEU A 237 -19.66 -0.36 15.05
CA LEU A 237 -19.36 0.87 14.32
C LEU A 237 -19.30 2.09 15.26
N ILE A 238 -20.23 2.19 16.21
CA ILE A 238 -20.27 3.28 17.20
C ILE A 238 -19.08 3.19 18.16
N GLU A 239 -18.74 2.00 18.66
CA GLU A 239 -17.61 1.82 19.57
C GLU A 239 -16.31 2.20 18.88
N ILE A 240 -16.06 1.72 17.66
CA ILE A 240 -14.87 2.11 16.89
C ILE A 240 -14.85 3.63 16.65
N PHE A 241 -15.99 4.22 16.27
CA PHE A 241 -16.08 5.66 16.05
C PHE A 241 -15.72 6.47 17.30
N ARG A 242 -16.27 6.11 18.47
CA ARG A 242 -15.97 6.79 19.74
C ARG A 242 -14.49 6.73 20.11
N ARG A 243 -13.80 5.63 19.79
CA ARG A 243 -12.36 5.49 20.04
C ARG A 243 -11.50 6.33 19.10
N LEU A 244 -11.95 6.50 17.86
CA LEU A 244 -11.24 7.29 16.85
C LEU A 244 -11.52 8.79 16.96
N ARG A 245 -12.78 9.15 17.25
CA ARG A 245 -13.30 10.53 17.28
C ARG A 245 -14.17 10.75 18.53
N PRO A 246 -13.55 10.90 19.72
CA PRO A 246 -14.29 11.04 20.97
C PRO A 246 -15.12 12.33 21.07
N SER A 247 -14.76 13.37 20.31
CA SER A 247 -15.39 14.69 20.36
C SER A 247 -16.61 14.84 19.45
N GLU A 248 -16.85 13.88 18.53
CA GLU A 248 -17.97 13.94 17.59
C GLU A 248 -19.09 12.99 18.05
N PRO A 249 -20.37 13.39 17.98
CA PRO A 249 -21.47 12.47 18.28
C PRO A 249 -21.57 11.39 17.18
N PRO A 250 -21.67 10.10 17.55
CA PRO A 250 -21.81 9.03 16.58
C PRO A 250 -23.23 9.05 15.97
N THR A 251 -23.30 9.02 14.64
CA THR A 251 -24.53 8.84 13.87
C THR A 251 -24.34 7.70 12.89
N GLU A 252 -25.38 6.93 12.60
CA GLU A 252 -25.26 5.74 11.74
C GLU A 252 -24.56 6.02 10.39
N ARG A 253 -24.87 7.18 9.79
CA ARG A 253 -24.23 7.62 8.55
C ARG A 253 -22.74 7.91 8.72
N ASN A 254 -22.35 8.63 9.79
CA ASN A 254 -20.96 9.04 9.97
C ASN A 254 -20.06 7.87 10.39
N THR A 255 -20.58 6.92 11.19
CA THR A 255 -19.81 5.77 11.66
C THR A 255 -19.49 4.82 10.52
N ARG A 256 -20.49 4.48 9.70
CA ARG A 256 -20.30 3.63 8.53
C ARG A 256 -19.38 4.27 7.49
N GLN A 257 -19.57 5.56 7.23
CA GLN A 257 -18.71 6.31 6.32
C GLN A 257 -17.25 6.39 6.81
N LEU A 258 -17.03 6.49 8.12
CA LEU A 258 -15.69 6.50 8.70
C LEU A 258 -14.97 5.18 8.44
N ILE A 259 -15.61 4.04 8.73
CA ILE A 259 -15.00 2.72 8.52
C ILE A 259 -14.69 2.46 7.05
N TYR A 260 -15.64 2.79 6.16
CA TYR A 260 -15.39 2.72 4.73
C TYR A 260 -14.15 3.53 4.32
N ARG A 261 -14.03 4.78 4.80
CA ARG A 261 -12.87 5.64 4.51
C ARG A 261 -11.56 5.14 5.10
N LEU A 262 -11.61 4.45 6.23
CA LEU A 262 -10.43 3.96 6.93
C LEU A 262 -9.81 2.74 6.25
N LEU A 263 -10.63 1.83 5.72
CA LEU A 263 -10.18 0.51 5.29
C LEU A 263 -10.47 0.19 3.82
N LEU A 264 -11.52 0.78 3.24
CA LEU A 264 -12.10 0.34 1.96
C LEU A 264 -12.02 1.40 0.86
N ASP A 265 -11.90 2.69 1.19
CA ASP A 265 -11.83 3.78 0.22
C ASP A 265 -10.44 3.81 -0.45
N PRO A 266 -10.32 3.48 -1.75
CA PRO A 266 -9.03 3.47 -2.45
C PRO A 266 -8.37 4.84 -2.54
N LYS A 267 -9.15 5.94 -2.40
CA LYS A 267 -8.60 7.30 -2.36
C LYS A 267 -7.92 7.62 -1.02
N ARG A 268 -8.21 6.86 0.05
CA ARG A 268 -7.67 7.11 1.40
C ARG A 268 -6.82 5.97 1.95
N TYR A 269 -7.05 4.75 1.50
CA TYR A 269 -6.29 3.57 1.88
C TYR A 269 -5.64 2.92 0.67
N ASP A 270 -4.31 2.81 0.69
CA ASP A 270 -3.52 2.19 -0.37
C ASP A 270 -2.33 1.43 0.22
N LEU A 271 -2.09 0.23 -0.30
CA LEU A 271 -0.94 -0.61 0.04
C LEU A 271 0.21 -0.47 -0.97
N ALA A 272 -0.01 0.23 -2.08
CA ALA A 272 0.81 0.22 -3.27
C ALA A 272 1.03 -1.19 -3.85
N LYS A 273 1.63 -1.25 -5.04
CA LYS A 273 1.99 -2.51 -5.70
C LYS A 273 2.90 -3.37 -4.82
N VAL A 274 3.88 -2.75 -4.17
CA VAL A 274 4.85 -3.42 -3.29
C VAL A 274 4.16 -4.00 -2.06
N GLY A 275 3.26 -3.26 -1.40
CA GLY A 275 2.57 -3.77 -0.21
C GLY A 275 1.61 -4.91 -0.54
N ARG A 276 0.86 -4.81 -1.66
CA ARG A 276 0.03 -5.93 -2.14
C ARG A 276 0.87 -7.17 -2.43
N TYR A 277 1.98 -7.02 -3.16
CA TYR A 277 2.92 -8.12 -3.41
C TYR A 277 3.41 -8.77 -2.10
N LYS A 278 3.84 -7.96 -1.13
CA LYS A 278 4.35 -8.45 0.15
C LYS A 278 3.29 -9.18 0.98
N ILE A 279 2.08 -8.63 1.06
CA ILE A 279 0.98 -9.26 1.81
C ILE A 279 0.58 -10.57 1.15
N ASN A 280 0.35 -10.59 -0.17
CA ASN A 280 -0.04 -11.78 -0.90
C ASN A 280 0.99 -12.90 -0.74
N ARG A 281 2.30 -12.56 -0.81
CA ARG A 281 3.37 -13.53 -0.57
C ARG A 281 3.43 -14.01 0.88
N LYS A 282 3.22 -13.13 1.86
CA LYS A 282 3.31 -13.47 3.28
C LYS A 282 2.10 -14.25 3.81
N LEU A 283 0.93 -14.01 3.23
CA LEU A 283 -0.33 -14.69 3.57
C LEU A 283 -0.68 -15.82 2.61
N ASN A 284 0.19 -16.12 1.64
CA ASN A 284 0.00 -17.23 0.72
C ASN A 284 -0.28 -18.52 1.51
N PHE A 285 -1.49 -19.05 1.39
CA PHE A 285 -1.88 -20.28 2.07
C PHE A 285 -1.03 -21.45 1.58
N GLY A 286 -0.54 -21.37 0.35
CA GLY A 286 0.21 -22.46 -0.26
C GLY A 286 1.49 -22.81 0.51
N ASP A 287 2.26 -21.80 0.91
CA ASP A 287 3.49 -21.98 1.68
C ASP A 287 3.24 -22.53 3.10
N ARG A 288 1.99 -22.51 3.57
CA ARG A 288 1.59 -22.96 4.92
C ARG A 288 1.13 -24.41 4.97
N ILE A 289 0.56 -24.90 3.86
CA ILE A 289 0.03 -26.27 3.78
C ILE A 289 1.09 -27.29 3.36
N LEU A 290 2.16 -26.87 2.66
CA LEU A 290 3.16 -27.78 2.14
C LEU A 290 3.85 -28.55 3.28
N GLY A 291 3.85 -29.87 3.20
CA GLY A 291 4.45 -30.75 4.20
C GLY A 291 3.62 -30.97 5.46
N LYS A 292 2.44 -30.35 5.59
CA LYS A 292 1.47 -30.62 6.65
C LYS A 292 0.65 -31.87 6.36
N ILE A 293 0.07 -32.43 7.42
CA ILE A 293 -0.82 -33.59 7.33
C ILE A 293 -2.25 -33.06 7.27
N VAL A 294 -3.07 -33.61 6.39
CA VAL A 294 -4.44 -33.15 6.21
C VAL A 294 -5.35 -33.74 7.30
N ALA A 295 -6.21 -32.91 7.89
CA ALA A 295 -7.14 -33.35 8.94
C ALA A 295 -8.44 -33.97 8.39
N ALA A 296 -8.84 -33.66 7.16
CA ALA A 296 -10.06 -34.16 6.51
C ALA A 296 -9.86 -34.30 5.00
N ASP A 297 -10.61 -35.21 4.36
CA ASP A 297 -10.53 -35.42 2.92
C ASP A 297 -10.72 -34.10 2.14
N ILE A 298 -9.77 -33.80 1.25
CA ILE A 298 -9.84 -32.63 0.38
C ILE A 298 -10.47 -33.06 -0.93
N VAL A 299 -11.62 -32.49 -1.24
CA VAL A 299 -12.38 -32.76 -2.47
C VAL A 299 -12.28 -31.56 -3.41
N ASP A 300 -12.02 -31.83 -4.68
CA ASP A 300 -12.05 -30.83 -5.74
C ASP A 300 -13.50 -30.41 -6.03
N PRO A 301 -13.87 -29.12 -5.85
CA PRO A 301 -15.24 -28.66 -6.07
C PRO A 301 -15.70 -28.78 -7.53
N GLY A 302 -14.78 -28.85 -8.50
CA GLY A 302 -15.12 -28.91 -9.92
C GLY A 302 -15.53 -30.31 -10.42
N ASN A 303 -15.02 -31.37 -9.79
CA ASN A 303 -15.23 -32.75 -10.26
C ASN A 303 -15.61 -33.74 -9.14
N ASN A 304 -15.76 -33.27 -7.90
CA ASN A 304 -16.05 -34.08 -6.71
C ASN A 304 -15.07 -35.24 -6.47
N LYS A 305 -13.85 -35.17 -7.01
CA LYS A 305 -12.81 -36.17 -6.74
C LYS A 305 -12.01 -35.78 -5.50
N ILE A 306 -11.70 -36.78 -4.70
CA ILE A 306 -10.79 -36.64 -3.56
C ILE A 306 -9.39 -36.40 -4.11
N ILE A 307 -8.82 -35.23 -3.82
CA ILE A 307 -7.44 -34.87 -4.13
C ILE A 307 -6.49 -35.57 -3.16
N VAL A 308 -6.85 -35.55 -1.87
CA VAL A 308 -6.08 -36.12 -0.76
C VAL A 308 -7.01 -36.63 0.33
N LYS A 309 -6.68 -37.79 0.89
CA LYS A 309 -7.37 -38.35 2.05
C LYS A 309 -6.86 -37.75 3.36
N ALA A 310 -7.69 -37.80 4.38
CA ALA A 310 -7.30 -37.49 5.75
C ALA A 310 -6.05 -38.29 6.16
N GLU A 311 -5.22 -37.69 7.02
CA GLU A 311 -3.96 -38.24 7.53
C GLU A 311 -2.82 -38.39 6.50
N GLU A 312 -3.01 -37.97 5.25
CA GLU A 312 -1.94 -37.92 4.26
C GLU A 312 -1.16 -36.60 4.30
N ARG A 313 0.12 -36.67 3.93
CA ARG A 313 1.01 -35.51 3.89
C ARG A 313 0.94 -34.80 2.53
N ILE A 314 0.79 -33.47 2.57
CA ILE A 314 0.77 -32.63 1.38
C ILE A 314 2.17 -32.59 0.74
N ASN A 315 2.34 -33.33 -0.35
CA ASN A 315 3.52 -33.27 -1.21
C ASN A 315 3.35 -32.22 -2.32
N GLN A 316 4.39 -31.99 -3.11
CA GLN A 316 4.38 -30.95 -4.13
C GLN A 316 3.40 -31.21 -5.29
N LYS A 317 3.04 -32.47 -5.58
CA LYS A 317 2.04 -32.81 -6.61
C LYS A 317 0.62 -32.51 -6.11
N ILE A 318 0.31 -32.97 -4.91
CA ILE A 318 -0.93 -32.69 -4.18
C ILE A 318 -1.13 -31.18 -4.08
N PHE A 319 -0.08 -30.47 -3.68
CA PHE A 319 -0.06 -29.03 -3.54
C PHE A 319 -0.51 -28.31 -4.83
N SER A 320 0.06 -28.70 -5.98
CA SER A 320 -0.35 -28.16 -7.28
C SER A 320 -1.81 -28.48 -7.60
N ALA A 321 -2.30 -29.66 -7.25
CA ALA A 321 -3.70 -30.03 -7.45
C ALA A 321 -4.66 -29.19 -6.57
N ILE A 322 -4.30 -28.92 -5.31
CA ILE A 322 -5.09 -28.06 -4.41
C ILE A 322 -5.15 -26.61 -4.94
N ILE A 323 -4.04 -26.07 -5.42
CA ILE A 323 -4.03 -24.71 -5.98
C ILE A 323 -4.86 -24.62 -7.27
N ASN A 324 -4.74 -25.61 -8.16
CA ASN A 324 -5.44 -25.61 -9.44
C ASN A 324 -6.96 -25.81 -9.30
N SER A 325 -7.40 -26.46 -8.22
CA SER A 325 -8.83 -26.67 -7.93
C SER A 325 -9.51 -25.48 -7.27
N GLY A 326 -8.76 -24.40 -6.94
CA GLY A 326 -9.33 -23.18 -6.39
C GLY A 326 -9.84 -23.33 -4.94
N ILE A 327 -9.30 -24.29 -4.18
CA ILE A 327 -9.70 -24.50 -2.79
C ILE A 327 -9.18 -23.35 -1.91
N GLU A 328 -10.09 -22.76 -1.13
CA GLU A 328 -9.79 -21.60 -0.28
C GLU A 328 -9.52 -21.95 1.19
N LYS A 329 -10.01 -23.10 1.68
CA LYS A 329 -9.86 -23.56 3.07
C LYS A 329 -9.36 -24.99 3.10
N VAL A 330 -8.28 -25.24 3.85
CA VAL A 330 -7.73 -26.58 4.09
C VAL A 330 -7.48 -26.76 5.59
N LYS A 331 -8.05 -27.82 6.17
CA LYS A 331 -7.77 -28.20 7.56
C LYS A 331 -6.56 -29.13 7.61
N VAL A 332 -5.58 -28.76 8.42
CA VAL A 332 -4.33 -29.52 8.62
C VAL A 332 -4.10 -29.79 10.10
N LEU A 333 -3.37 -30.87 10.40
CA LEU A 333 -2.93 -31.25 11.75
C LEU A 333 -1.67 -30.50 12.21
#